data_AF-F0GJU4-F1
#
_entry.id   AF-F0GJU4-F1
#
_cell.length_a   1.000
_cell.length_b   1.000
_cell.length_c   1.000
_cell.angle_alpha   90.00
_cell.angle_beta   90.00
_cell.angle_gamma   90.00
#
_symmetry.space_group_name_H-M   'P 1'
#
loop_
_entity.id
_entity.type
_entity.pdbx_description
1 polymer ?
#
loop_
_entity_poly.entity_id
_entity_poly.type
_entity_poly.pdbx_seq_one_letter_code
_entity_poly.pdbx_strand_id
1 'polypeptide(L)'
;QMEVIKQVCDRVAVLDAGRVVEEGRVIDVFLQPHHEVTRALIGDVIAQELPPALKARVAERLKTGSGHLLRLAFTGSGVDQPILSETIRRYELDFNILHGQIDEIQGQAFGSLAVLAGGEPGKVGQALAFLREQGVVVEELSYVE
;
A
#
# COMPACT_ATOMS: atom_id res chain seq x y z
N GLN A 1 -4.71 -19.79 -2.97
CA GLN A 1 -4.78 -20.06 -4.43
C GLN A 1 -4.12 -18.97 -5.26
N MET A 2 -4.11 -17.70 -4.82
CA MET A 2 -3.45 -16.60 -5.54
C MET A 2 -1.92 -16.78 -5.71
N GLU A 3 -1.28 -17.52 -4.82
CA GLU A 3 0.18 -17.80 -4.87
C GLU A 3 0.64 -18.45 -6.18
N VAL A 4 -0.18 -19.31 -6.78
CA VAL A 4 0.18 -19.98 -8.04
C VAL A 4 0.16 -19.00 -9.21
N ILE A 5 -0.76 -18.02 -9.19
CA ILE A 5 -0.88 -17.00 -10.23
C ILE A 5 0.36 -16.11 -10.24
N LYS A 6 0.84 -15.70 -9.06
CA LYS A 6 2.09 -14.92 -8.92
C LYS A 6 3.31 -15.65 -9.49
N GLN A 7 3.37 -16.97 -9.32
CA GLN A 7 4.55 -17.77 -9.64
C GLN A 7 4.60 -18.23 -11.10
N VAL A 8 3.45 -18.48 -11.74
CA VAL A 8 3.40 -19.22 -13.01
C VAL A 8 2.82 -18.39 -14.16
N CYS A 9 1.98 -17.39 -13.90
CA CYS A 9 1.26 -16.67 -14.95
C CYS A 9 1.94 -15.34 -15.33
N ASP A 10 2.07 -15.05 -16.62
CA ASP A 10 2.56 -13.74 -17.09
C ASP A 10 1.45 -12.68 -17.15
N ARG A 11 0.21 -13.12 -17.38
CA ARG A 11 -0.97 -12.28 -17.52
C ARG A 11 -2.13 -12.83 -16.71
N VAL A 12 -3.00 -11.94 -16.25
CA VAL A 12 -4.22 -12.26 -15.52
C VAL A 12 -5.39 -11.45 -16.06
N ALA A 13 -6.57 -12.06 -16.07
CA ALA A 13 -7.84 -11.40 -16.29
C ALA A 13 -8.72 -11.64 -15.06
N VAL A 14 -9.25 -10.57 -14.47
CA VAL A 14 -10.19 -10.63 -13.35
C VAL A 14 -11.60 -10.58 -13.93
N LEU A 15 -12.43 -11.52 -13.49
CA LEU A 15 -13.83 -11.60 -13.89
C LEU A 15 -14.73 -11.23 -12.72
N ASP A 16 -15.74 -10.42 -13.00
CA ASP A 16 -16.86 -10.16 -12.10
C ASP A 16 -18.18 -10.29 -12.87
N ALA A 17 -19.16 -10.96 -12.27
CA ALA A 17 -20.47 -11.23 -12.87
C ALA A 17 -20.41 -11.75 -14.34
N GLY A 18 -19.42 -12.59 -14.65
CA GLY A 18 -19.23 -13.20 -15.98
C GLY A 18 -18.63 -12.26 -17.04
N ARG A 19 -18.06 -11.12 -16.63
CA ARG A 19 -17.38 -10.17 -17.53
C ARG A 19 -15.96 -9.94 -17.07
N VAL A 20 -15.04 -9.78 -18.02
CA VAL A 20 -13.68 -9.33 -17.71
C VAL A 20 -13.76 -7.87 -17.28
N VAL A 21 -13.39 -7.61 -16.03
CA VAL A 21 -13.39 -6.26 -15.45
C VAL A 21 -11.99 -5.64 -15.44
N GLU A 22 -10.95 -6.46 -15.49
CA GLU A 22 -9.56 -6.00 -15.53
C GLU A 22 -8.68 -7.07 -16.19
N GLU A 23 -7.70 -6.66 -17.01
CA GLU A 23 -6.77 -7.57 -17.67
C GLU A 23 -5.42 -6.89 -17.85
N GLY A 24 -4.33 -7.62 -17.59
CA GLY A 24 -2.99 -7.08 -17.76
C GLY A 24 -1.89 -8.10 -17.42
N ARG A 25 -0.65 -7.62 -17.31
CA ARG A 25 0.42 -8.43 -16.72
C ARG A 25 0.09 -8.68 -15.25
N VAL A 26 0.44 -9.85 -14.75
CA VAL A 26 0.23 -10.18 -13.32
C VAL A 26 0.80 -9.08 -12.44
N ILE A 27 2.00 -8.60 -12.75
CA ILE A 27 2.62 -7.52 -11.99
C ILE A 27 1.80 -6.22 -12.01
N ASP A 28 1.31 -5.77 -13.16
CA ASP A 28 0.56 -4.50 -13.24
C ASP A 28 -0.77 -4.59 -12.48
N VAL A 29 -1.50 -5.68 -12.68
CA VAL A 29 -2.81 -5.90 -12.06
C VAL A 29 -2.69 -6.07 -10.55
N PHE A 30 -1.62 -6.71 -10.06
CA PHE A 30 -1.36 -6.87 -8.63
C PHE A 30 -0.87 -5.58 -7.97
N LEU A 31 -0.04 -4.80 -8.66
CA LEU A 31 0.56 -3.59 -8.10
C LEU A 31 -0.36 -2.37 -8.14
N GLN A 32 -1.16 -2.25 -9.19
CA GLN A 32 -2.07 -1.12 -9.40
C GLN A 32 -3.46 -1.61 -9.84
N PRO A 33 -4.16 -2.35 -8.98
CA PRO A 33 -5.51 -2.80 -9.28
C PRO A 33 -6.46 -1.61 -9.48
N HIS A 34 -7.07 -1.51 -10.65
CA HIS A 34 -7.99 -0.44 -11.01
C HIS A 34 -9.43 -0.72 -10.58
N HIS A 35 -9.88 -1.98 -10.66
CA HIS A 35 -11.25 -2.37 -10.34
C HIS A 35 -11.39 -2.81 -8.87
N GLU A 36 -12.53 -2.50 -8.25
CA GLU A 36 -12.79 -2.80 -6.82
C GLU A 36 -12.72 -4.29 -6.51
N VAL A 37 -13.27 -5.14 -7.39
CA VAL A 37 -13.18 -6.60 -7.26
C VAL A 37 -11.73 -7.08 -7.32
N THR A 38 -10.92 -6.52 -8.22
CA THR A 38 -9.49 -6.82 -8.31
C THR A 38 -8.77 -6.38 -7.04
N ARG A 39 -9.09 -5.19 -6.50
CA ARG A 39 -8.58 -4.71 -5.22
C ARG A 39 -8.97 -5.59 -4.04
N ALA A 40 -10.19 -6.14 -4.00
CA ALA A 40 -10.60 -7.06 -2.96
C ALA A 40 -9.84 -8.40 -3.07
N LEU A 41 -9.77 -8.96 -4.27
CA LEU A 41 -9.07 -10.22 -4.54
C LEU A 41 -7.57 -10.15 -4.24
N ILE A 42 -6.94 -9.03 -4.56
CA ILE A 42 -5.51 -8.78 -4.31
C ILE A 42 -5.28 -8.24 -2.89
N GLY A 43 -6.24 -7.50 -2.35
CA GLY A 43 -6.23 -6.95 -0.99
C GLY A 43 -6.03 -8.05 0.04
N ASP A 44 -6.64 -9.22 -0.14
CA ASP A 44 -6.42 -10.38 0.72
C ASP A 44 -4.98 -10.92 0.68
N VAL A 45 -4.19 -10.55 -0.34
CA VAL A 45 -2.80 -10.96 -0.54
C VAL A 45 -1.81 -9.85 -0.14
N ILE A 46 -2.19 -8.58 -0.33
CA ILE A 46 -1.31 -7.40 -0.19
C ILE A 46 -1.64 -6.56 1.06
N ALA A 47 -2.89 -6.54 1.49
CA ALA A 47 -3.39 -5.81 2.64
C ALA A 47 -3.79 -6.80 3.74
N GLN A 48 -2.85 -7.15 4.62
CA GLN A 48 -3.26 -7.78 5.87
C GLN A 48 -4.01 -6.76 6.71
N GLU A 49 -5.14 -7.17 7.27
CA GLU A 49 -5.82 -6.38 8.27
C GLU A 49 -4.88 -6.03 9.42
N LEU A 50 -4.97 -4.79 9.91
CA LEU A 50 -4.25 -4.39 11.10
C LEU A 50 -4.65 -5.31 12.27
N PRO A 51 -3.69 -5.78 13.09
CA PRO A 51 -4.02 -6.51 14.30
C PRO A 51 -5.05 -5.75 15.16
N PRO A 52 -6.05 -6.43 15.76
CA PRO A 52 -7.14 -5.76 16.49
C PRO A 52 -6.66 -4.78 17.57
N ALA A 53 -5.55 -5.12 18.26
CA ALA A 53 -4.93 -4.27 19.27
C ALA A 53 -4.35 -2.96 18.69
N LEU A 54 -3.89 -2.97 17.45
CA LEU A 54 -3.42 -1.77 16.75
C LEU A 54 -4.59 -0.97 16.19
N LYS A 55 -5.65 -1.62 15.69
CA LYS A 55 -6.85 -0.95 15.18
C LYS A 55 -7.41 0.08 16.18
N ALA A 56 -7.65 -0.36 17.42
CA ALA A 56 -8.18 0.52 18.47
C ALA A 56 -7.26 1.72 18.79
N ARG A 57 -5.94 1.49 18.86
CA ARG A 57 -4.96 2.54 19.14
C ARG A 57 -4.86 3.58 18.03
N VAL A 58 -4.97 3.13 16.78
CA VAL A 58 -4.93 3.99 15.60
C VAL A 58 -6.21 4.82 15.53
N ALA A 59 -7.38 4.21 15.76
CA ALA A 59 -8.66 4.91 15.76
C ALA A 59 -8.68 6.08 16.74
N GLU A 60 -8.15 5.91 17.96
CA GLU A 60 -8.05 7.01 18.93
C GLU A 60 -7.13 8.15 18.47
N ARG A 61 -5.98 7.84 17.85
CA ARG A 61 -5.08 8.87 17.30
C ARG A 61 -5.67 9.63 16.11
N LEU A 62 -6.45 8.95 15.26
CA LEU A 62 -7.13 9.60 14.15
C LEU A 62 -8.23 10.55 14.65
N LYS A 63 -8.95 10.19 15.72
CA LYS A 63 -9.96 11.06 16.35
C LYS A 63 -9.37 12.36 16.91
N THR A 64 -8.13 12.34 17.41
CA THR A 64 -7.45 13.56 17.88
C THR A 64 -6.92 14.42 16.74
N GLY A 65 -7.22 14.09 15.47
CA GLY A 65 -6.73 14.80 14.29
C GLY A 65 -5.21 14.75 14.13
N SER A 66 -4.56 13.84 14.86
CA SER A 66 -3.10 13.80 15.01
C SER A 66 -2.56 12.56 14.31
N GLY A 67 -2.68 12.54 12.99
CA GLY A 67 -2.02 11.57 12.13
C GLY A 67 -2.85 11.12 10.94
N HIS A 68 -2.17 10.60 9.92
CA HIS A 68 -2.77 10.05 8.72
C HIS A 68 -2.44 8.57 8.66
N LEU A 69 -3.48 7.72 8.57
CA LEU A 69 -3.29 6.30 8.35
C LEU A 69 -3.13 6.06 6.85
N LEU A 70 -1.97 5.52 6.47
CA LEU A 70 -1.58 5.37 5.08
C LEU A 70 -1.20 3.92 4.81
N ARG A 71 -1.53 3.47 3.61
CA ARG A 71 -0.98 2.26 3.02
C ARG A 71 -0.03 2.67 1.91
N LEU A 72 1.21 2.21 2.04
CA LEU A 72 2.30 2.47 1.12
C LEU A 72 2.67 1.17 0.42
N ALA A 73 2.54 1.14 -0.90
CA ALA A 73 2.97 0.00 -1.72
C ALA A 73 4.18 0.40 -2.58
N PHE A 74 5.23 -0.41 -2.50
CA PHE A 74 6.52 -0.23 -3.14
C PHE A 74 6.71 -1.30 -4.20
N THR A 75 7.23 -0.91 -5.37
CA THR A 75 7.36 -1.82 -6.51
C THR A 75 8.73 -1.67 -7.16
N GLY A 76 9.28 -2.79 -7.65
CA GLY A 76 10.53 -2.80 -8.43
C GLY A 76 11.70 -2.14 -7.70
N SER A 77 12.31 -1.12 -8.32
CA SER A 77 13.49 -0.41 -7.81
C SER A 77 13.24 0.47 -6.58
N GLY A 78 11.97 0.68 -6.19
CA GLY A 78 11.63 1.50 -5.03
C GLY A 78 11.90 0.83 -3.68
N VAL A 79 12.03 -0.51 -3.66
CA VAL A 79 12.28 -1.28 -2.42
C VAL A 79 13.72 -1.09 -1.92
N ASP A 80 14.69 -0.97 -2.84
CA ASP A 80 16.11 -0.82 -2.49
C ASP A 80 16.49 0.64 -2.17
N GLN A 81 15.56 1.58 -2.35
CA GLN A 81 15.80 2.99 -2.12
C GLN A 81 15.30 3.44 -0.74
N PRO A 82 16.02 4.32 -0.04
CA PRO A 82 15.65 4.79 1.29
C PRO A 82 14.57 5.89 1.24
N ILE A 83 13.52 5.71 0.41
CA ILE A 83 12.49 6.70 0.11
C ILE A 83 11.81 7.21 1.38
N LEU A 84 11.46 6.31 2.30
CA LEU A 84 10.86 6.68 3.59
C LEU A 84 11.79 7.53 4.44
N SER A 85 13.06 7.14 4.56
CA SER A 85 14.04 7.88 5.34
C SER A 85 14.32 9.26 4.74
N GLU A 86 14.32 9.39 3.41
CA GLU A 86 14.42 10.67 2.73
C GLU A 86 13.19 11.54 2.99
N THR A 87 12.00 10.95 2.93
CA THR A 87 10.73 11.65 3.21
C THR A 87 10.70 12.20 4.64
N ILE A 88 11.11 11.39 5.63
CA ILE A 88 11.24 11.80 7.05
C ILE A 88 12.15 13.01 7.18
N ARG A 89 13.36 12.97 6.58
CA ARG A 89 14.35 14.05 6.70
C ARG A 89 13.93 15.32 5.95
N ARG A 90 13.31 15.19 4.77
CA ARG A 90 12.96 16.33 3.92
C ARG A 90 11.74 17.08 4.44
N TYR A 91 10.75 16.35 4.97
CA TYR A 91 9.47 16.92 5.37
C TYR A 91 9.27 16.96 6.89
N GLU A 92 10.29 16.55 7.67
CA GLU A 92 10.24 16.51 9.14
C GLU A 92 8.99 15.79 9.66
N LEU A 93 8.75 14.60 9.10
CA LEU A 93 7.62 13.74 9.44
C LEU A 93 8.08 12.53 10.21
N ASP A 94 7.21 12.03 11.08
CA ASP A 94 7.38 10.73 11.72
C ASP A 94 6.46 9.72 11.06
N PHE A 95 7.00 8.58 10.66
CA PHE A 95 6.23 7.41 10.29
C PHE A 95 6.34 6.36 11.39
N ASN A 96 5.19 5.87 11.85
CA ASN A 96 5.12 4.69 12.69
C ASN A 96 4.61 3.51 11.87
N ILE A 97 5.45 2.50 11.65
CA ILE A 97 5.08 1.30 10.91
C ILE A 97 4.21 0.42 11.81
N LEU A 98 2.95 0.24 11.40
CA LEU A 98 1.96 -0.54 12.14
C LEU A 98 1.99 -2.00 11.71
N HIS A 99 2.12 -2.23 10.41
CA HIS A 99 2.21 -3.54 9.79
C HIS A 99 3.00 -3.42 8.49
N GLY A 100 3.69 -4.49 8.10
CA GLY A 100 4.50 -4.47 6.89
C GLY A 100 4.88 -5.86 6.41
N GLN A 101 4.90 -6.02 5.09
CA GLN A 101 5.39 -7.21 4.42
C GLN A 101 6.21 -6.83 3.19
N ILE A 102 7.20 -7.65 2.89
CA ILE A 102 7.96 -7.62 1.65
C ILE A 102 7.88 -9.03 1.06
N ASP A 103 7.47 -9.11 -0.18
CA ASP A 103 7.29 -10.33 -0.95
C ASP A 103 7.99 -10.17 -2.31
N GLU A 104 8.14 -11.27 -3.05
CA GLU A 104 8.76 -11.26 -4.37
C GLU A 104 7.78 -11.84 -5.40
N ILE A 105 7.53 -11.08 -6.47
CA ILE A 105 6.68 -11.52 -7.58
C ILE A 105 7.53 -11.50 -8.84
N GLN A 106 7.79 -12.67 -9.42
CA GLN A 106 8.54 -12.84 -10.67
C GLN A 106 9.91 -12.14 -10.69
N GLY A 107 10.67 -12.24 -9.60
CA GLY A 107 12.00 -11.62 -9.50
C GLY A 107 11.98 -10.12 -9.14
N GLN A 108 10.80 -9.53 -8.92
CA GLN A 108 10.67 -8.14 -8.48
C GLN A 108 10.18 -8.09 -7.04
N ALA A 109 10.93 -7.36 -6.21
CA ALA A 109 10.53 -7.09 -4.84
C ALA A 109 9.28 -6.21 -4.82
N PHE A 110 8.36 -6.57 -3.94
CA PHE A 110 7.13 -5.87 -3.68
C PHE A 110 6.99 -5.66 -2.17
N GLY A 111 6.72 -4.43 -1.74
CA GLY A 111 6.53 -4.10 -0.34
C GLY A 111 5.16 -3.48 -0.09
N SER A 112 4.52 -3.83 1.01
CA SER A 112 3.30 -3.17 1.50
C SER A 112 3.48 -2.81 2.97
N LEU A 113 3.32 -1.54 3.30
CA LEU A 113 3.43 -1.02 4.66
C LEU A 113 2.15 -0.27 5.03
N ALA A 114 1.55 -0.63 6.16
CA ALA A 114 0.56 0.21 6.83
C ALA A 114 1.28 1.09 7.85
N VAL A 115 1.20 2.40 7.69
CA VAL A 115 1.92 3.37 8.51
C VAL A 115 0.99 4.45 9.03
N LEU A 116 1.28 4.94 10.23
CA LEU A 116 0.72 6.18 10.73
C LEU A 116 1.75 7.30 10.51
N ALA A 117 1.41 8.27 9.67
CA ALA A 117 2.22 9.47 9.48
C ALA A 117 1.78 10.57 10.44
N GLY A 118 2.74 11.20 11.11
CA GLY A 118 2.54 12.36 11.97
C GLY A 118 3.47 13.51 11.59
N GLY A 119 3.00 14.73 11.75
CA GLY A 119 3.76 15.95 11.47
C GLY A 119 2.85 17.14 11.21
N GLU A 120 3.42 18.23 10.74
CA GLU A 120 2.66 19.43 10.39
C GLU A 120 1.73 19.15 9.19
N PRO A 121 0.42 19.48 9.24
CA PRO A 121 -0.55 19.12 8.19
C PRO A 121 -0.13 19.57 6.78
N GLY A 122 0.49 20.76 6.66
CA GLY A 122 0.98 21.28 5.39
C GLY A 122 2.17 20.50 4.81
N LYS A 123 2.97 19.83 5.66
CA LYS A 123 4.11 19.01 5.24
C LYS A 123 3.71 17.58 4.89
N VAL A 124 2.68 17.03 5.54
CA VAL A 124 2.16 15.69 5.22
C VAL A 124 1.70 15.64 3.76
N GLY A 125 0.87 16.59 3.32
CA GLY A 125 0.40 16.62 1.92
C GLY A 125 1.54 16.65 0.89
N GLN A 126 2.60 17.42 1.15
CA GLN A 126 3.78 17.50 0.28
C GLN A 126 4.57 16.19 0.26
N ALA A 127 4.71 15.53 1.42
CA ALA A 127 5.36 14.23 1.51
C ALA A 127 4.59 13.14 0.75
N LEU A 128 3.25 13.12 0.83
CA LEU A 128 2.44 12.16 0.05
C LEU A 128 2.59 12.38 -1.46
N ALA A 129 2.68 13.64 -1.90
CA ALA A 129 2.94 13.96 -3.30
C ALA A 129 4.31 13.44 -3.74
N PHE A 130 5.35 13.69 -2.94
CA PHE A 130 6.70 13.20 -3.19
C PHE A 130 6.77 11.66 -3.27
N LEU A 131 6.14 10.95 -2.33
CA LEU A 131 6.08 9.50 -2.35
C LEU A 131 5.49 8.97 -3.67
N ARG A 132 4.39 9.59 -4.14
CA ARG A 132 3.77 9.23 -5.42
C ARG A 132 4.68 9.51 -6.62
N GLU A 133 5.42 10.61 -6.61
CA GLU A 133 6.42 10.92 -7.65
C GLU A 133 7.56 9.91 -7.69
N GLN A 134 7.95 9.35 -6.54
CA GLN A 134 8.94 8.27 -6.45
C GLN A 134 8.36 6.89 -6.81
N GLY A 135 7.12 6.82 -7.29
CA GLY A 135 6.46 5.58 -7.71
C GLY A 135 5.91 4.75 -6.55
N VAL A 136 5.82 5.31 -5.34
CA VAL A 136 5.13 4.68 -4.21
C VAL A 136 3.64 4.89 -4.37
N VAL A 137 2.87 3.81 -4.36
CA VAL A 137 1.40 3.90 -4.34
C VAL A 137 0.98 4.25 -2.91
N VAL A 138 0.26 5.36 -2.76
CA VAL A 138 -0.16 5.91 -1.47
C VAL A 138 -1.68 5.96 -1.40
N GLU A 139 -2.26 5.13 -0.54
CA GLU A 139 -3.68 5.07 -0.22
C GLU A 139 -3.90 5.60 1.22
N GLU A 140 -4.82 6.55 1.38
CA GLU A 140 -5.20 7.05 2.70
C GLU A 140 -6.42 6.28 3.22
N LEU A 141 -6.28 5.65 4.37
CA LEU A 141 -7.31 4.79 4.95
C LEU A 141 -8.19 5.64 5.86
N SER A 142 -9.42 5.87 5.40
CA SER A 142 -10.40 6.73 6.08
C SER A 142 -11.06 6.05 7.29
N TYR A 143 -11.03 4.72 7.34
CA TYR A 143 -11.70 3.91 8.35
C TYR A 143 -10.80 2.79 8.86
N VAL A 144 -10.83 2.59 10.17
CA VAL A 144 -10.27 1.43 10.86
C VAL A 144 -11.47 0.64 11.38
N GLU A 145 -12.10 -0.16 10.53
CA GLU A 145 -13.09 -1.17 10.96
C GLU A 145 -12.36 -2.46 11.40
#